data_AF-A0A939CR76-F1
#
_entry.id   AF-A0A939CR76-F1
#
_cell.length_a   1.000
_cell.length_b   1.000
_cell.length_c   1.000
_cell.angle_alpha   90.00
_cell.angle_beta   90.00
_cell.angle_gamma   90.00
#
_symmetry.space_group_name_H-M   'P 1'
#
loop_
_entity.id
_entity.type
_entity.pdbx_description
1 polymer ?
#
loop_
_entity_poly.entity_id
_entity_poly.type
_entity_poly.pdbx_seq_one_letter_code
_entity_poly.pdbx_strand_id
1 'polypeptide(L)' 'MTTTVTQMKCACPSCLCVVSLTDAVIKDGKAYCGEECANNHPNGQGCGHTGCDCQSNSQLPIHNSQLQSVVA' A
#
# COMPACT_ATOMS: atom_id res chain seq x y z
N MET A 1 21.94 -16.39 -6.12
CA MET A 1 20.61 -16.94 -5.83
C MET A 1 19.61 -15.82 -6.03
N THR A 2 18.71 -15.91 -7.00
CA THR A 2 17.65 -14.91 -7.23
C THR A 2 16.46 -15.25 -6.36
N THR A 3 16.19 -14.43 -5.35
CA THR A 3 15.00 -14.58 -4.50
C THR A 3 13.84 -13.90 -5.19
N THR A 4 12.82 -14.68 -5.58
CA THR A 4 11.61 -14.14 -6.19
C THR A 4 10.66 -13.65 -5.11
N VAL A 5 10.33 -12.37 -5.13
CA VAL A 5 9.29 -11.80 -4.27
C VAL A 5 7.94 -12.16 -4.89
N THR A 6 7.08 -12.85 -4.14
CA THR A 6 5.75 -13.27 -4.60
C THR A 6 4.63 -12.53 -3.88
N GLN A 7 4.92 -11.90 -2.74
CA GLN A 7 3.99 -11.12 -1.95
C GLN A 7 4.58 -9.78 -1.56
N MET A 8 3.73 -8.76 -1.48
CA MET A 8 4.10 -7.44 -1.01
C MET A 8 2.96 -6.78 -0.24
N LYS A 9 3.32 -5.79 0.57
CA LYS A 9 2.36 -4.91 1.22
C LYS A 9 1.60 -4.10 0.17
N CYS A 10 0.29 -3.98 0.35
CA CYS A 10 -0.52 -3.06 -0.44
C CYS A 10 0.11 -1.66 -0.44
N ALA A 11 0.19 -1.03 -1.61
CA ALA A 11 0.80 0.27 -1.77
C ALA A 11 -0.01 1.42 -1.17
N CYS A 12 -1.26 1.19 -0.74
CA CYS A 12 -2.00 2.15 0.05
C CYS A 12 -1.28 2.35 1.41
N PRO A 13 -0.89 3.58 1.79
CA PRO A 13 -0.08 3.85 2.99
C PRO A 13 -0.70 3.31 4.29
N SER A 14 -2.03 3.32 4.32
CA SER A 14 -2.85 2.94 5.47
C SER A 14 -3.41 1.54 5.38
N CYS A 15 -3.07 0.82 4.31
CA CYS A 15 -3.44 -0.57 4.14
C CYS A 15 -2.34 -1.48 4.66
N LEU A 16 -2.73 -2.38 5.56
CA LEU A 16 -1.83 -3.38 6.15
C LEU A 16 -1.92 -4.74 5.45
N CYS A 17 -2.70 -4.83 4.38
CA CYS A 17 -2.88 -6.08 3.65
C CYS A 17 -1.59 -6.48 2.94
N VAL A 18 -1.22 -7.75 3.09
CA VAL A 18 -0.21 -8.40 2.27
C VAL A 18 -0.93 -9.06 1.11
N VAL A 19 -0.46 -8.84 -0.11
CA VAL A 19 -1.07 -9.34 -1.33
C VAL A 19 -0.05 -10.03 -2.22
N SER A 20 -0.51 -11.07 -2.91
CA SER A 20 0.28 -11.76 -3.91
C SER A 20 0.41 -10.88 -5.15
N LEU A 21 1.63 -10.77 -5.69
CA LEU A 21 1.89 -10.00 -6.92
C LEU A 21 1.15 -10.55 -8.15
N THR A 22 0.72 -11.81 -8.08
CA THR A 22 -0.10 -12.49 -9.10
C THR A 22 -1.56 -12.06 -9.10
N ASP A 23 -2.10 -11.69 -7.93
CA ASP A 23 -3.52 -11.41 -7.71
C ASP A 23 -3.79 -9.94 -7.40
N ALA A 24 -2.73 -9.17 -7.12
CA ALA A 24 -2.84 -7.77 -6.78
C ALA A 24 -3.19 -6.91 -8.00
N VAL A 25 -3.93 -5.83 -7.74
CA VAL A 25 -4.19 -4.80 -8.75
C VAL A 25 -2.92 -3.97 -8.93
N ILE A 26 -2.31 -4.04 -10.11
CA ILE A 26 -1.11 -3.26 -10.43
C ILE A 26 -1.52 -1.93 -11.09
N LYS A 27 -1.20 -0.81 -10.47
CA LYS A 27 -1.45 0.54 -10.99
C LYS A 27 -0.19 1.39 -10.78
N ASP A 28 0.29 2.07 -11.82
CA ASP A 28 1.50 2.90 -11.75
C ASP A 28 2.75 2.17 -11.20
N GLY A 29 2.85 0.86 -11.49
CA GLY A 29 3.94 0.00 -10.99
C GLY A 29 3.86 -0.34 -9.49
N LYS A 30 2.73 -0.05 -8.84
CA LYS A 30 2.46 -0.35 -7.44
C LYS A 30 1.38 -1.42 -7.34
N ALA A 31 1.50 -2.35 -6.39
CA ALA A 31 0.49 -3.38 -6.18
C ALA A 31 -0.48 -2.99 -5.05
N TYR A 32 -1.76 -3.18 -5.31
CA TYR A 32 -2.84 -2.84 -4.40
C TYR A 32 -3.69 -4.07 -4.11
N CYS A 33 -4.28 -4.11 -2.92
CA CYS A 33 -5.14 -5.23 -2.52
C CYS A 33 -6.54 -5.22 -3.16
N GLY A 34 -6.88 -4.15 -3.88
CA GLY A 34 -8.14 -4.00 -4.59
C GLY A 34 -8.22 -2.63 -5.28
N GLU A 35 -9.27 -2.44 -6.06
CA GLU A 35 -9.50 -1.21 -6.83
C GLU A 35 -9.69 0.01 -5.94
N GLU A 36 -10.34 -0.15 -4.77
CA GLU A 36 -10.51 0.94 -3.80
C GLU A 36 -9.16 1.52 -3.37
N CYS A 37 -8.20 0.67 -3.00
CA CYS A 37 -6.86 1.13 -2.64
C CYS A 37 -6.09 1.70 -3.84
N ALA A 38 -6.27 1.14 -5.03
CA ALA A 38 -5.61 1.63 -6.25
C ALA A 38 -6.15 3.02 -6.68
N ASN A 39 -7.40 3.31 -6.35
CA ASN A 39 -8.08 4.57 -6.67
C ASN A 39 -8.19 5.52 -5.45
N ASN A 40 -7.46 5.26 -4.37
CA ASN A 40 -7.44 6.09 -3.16
C ASN A 40 -8.81 6.27 -2.48
N HIS A 41 -9.59 5.19 -2.39
CA HIS A 41 -10.88 5.14 -1.69
C HIS A 41 -11.87 6.21 -2.21
N PRO A 42 -12.26 6.17 -3.50
CA PRO A 42 -13.06 7.24 -4.13
C PRO A 42 -14.43 7.44 -3.48
N ASN A 43 -15.00 6.38 -2.90
CA ASN A 43 -16.28 6.41 -2.18
C ASN A 43 -16.11 6.48 -0.65
N GLY A 44 -14.88 6.67 -0.16
CA GLY A 44 -14.56 6.61 1.28
C GLY A 44 -14.71 5.21 1.90
N GLN A 45 -14.81 4.16 1.07
CA GLN A 45 -14.95 2.78 1.53
C GLN A 45 -13.59 2.09 1.63
N GLY A 46 -13.34 1.35 2.71
CA GLY A 46 -12.12 0.56 2.88
C GLY A 46 -11.97 -0.57 1.86
N CYS A 47 -10.84 -1.27 1.89
CA CYS A 47 -10.55 -2.35 0.94
C CYS A 47 -11.38 -3.64 1.14
N GLY A 48 -12.37 -3.65 2.03
CA GLY A 48 -13.25 -4.80 2.29
C GLY A 48 -12.60 -5.98 3.02
N HIS A 49 -11.31 -5.90 3.35
CA HIS A 49 -10.63 -6.96 4.10
C HIS A 49 -10.89 -6.83 5.60
N THR A 50 -11.27 -7.94 6.24
CA THR A 50 -11.49 -8.01 7.68
C THR A 50 -10.27 -7.52 8.45
N GLY A 51 -10.46 -6.54 9.33
CA GLY A 51 -9.40 -5.96 10.14
C GLY A 51 -8.53 -4.90 9.43
N CYS A 52 -8.87 -4.49 8.21
CA CYS A 52 -8.20 -3.39 7.52
C CYS A 52 -9.12 -2.18 7.37
N ASP A 53 -8.80 -1.10 8.10
CA ASP A 53 -9.55 0.16 8.07
C ASP A 53 -8.79 1.26 7.28
N CYS A 54 -8.29 0.91 6.11
CA CYS A 54 -7.46 1.81 5.29
C CYS A 54 -8.17 3.08 4.78
N GLN A 55 -9.51 3.12 4.84
CA GLN A 55 -10.32 4.30 4.50
C GLN A 55 -10.04 5.53 5.38
N SER A 56 -9.70 5.32 6.66
CA SER A 56 -9.67 6.39 7.66
C SER A 56 -8.37 7.19 7.67
N ASN A 57 -7.29 6.68 7.06
CA ASN A 57 -5.95 7.24 7.21
C ASN A 57 -5.23 7.47 5.86
N SER A 58 -5.95 7.63 4.75
CA SER A 58 -5.38 7.85 3.40
C SER A 58 -4.52 9.13 3.26
N GLN A 59 -4.31 9.89 4.33
CA GLN A 59 -3.68 11.21 4.32
C GLN A 59 -2.47 11.36 5.25
N LEU A 60 -1.77 10.27 5.60
CA LEU A 60 -0.45 10.43 6.24
C LEU A 60 0.66 10.57 5.17
N PRO A 61 1.31 11.75 5.04
CA PRO A 61 2.49 11.93 4.20
C PRO A 61 3.70 11.24 4.84
N ILE A 62 3.84 9.93 4.62
CA ILE A 62 5.06 9.18 4.95
C ILE A 62 5.93 8.89 3.72
N HIS A 63 5.95 9.80 2.74
CA HIS A 63 7.22 10.09 2.05
C HIS A 63 8.13 10.81 3.06
N ASN A 64 8.44 10.16 4.18
CA ASN A 64 9.42 10.65 5.11
C ASN A 64 10.78 10.41 4.47
N SER A 65 11.21 11.43 3.74
CA SER A 65 12.59 11.78 3.48
C SER A 65 13.44 11.66 4.75
N GLN A 66 13.86 10.44 5.07
CA GLN A 66 14.94 10.16 6.02
C GLN A 66 16.24 9.92 5.23
N LEU A 67 16.58 10.86 4.35
CA LEU A 67 17.95 11.33 4.21
C LEU A 67 17.93 12.84 4.46
N GLN A 68 17.89 13.23 5.73
CA GLN A 68 18.42 14.53 6.14
C GLN A 68 19.49 14.27 7.19
N SER A 69 20.73 14.19 6.68
CA SER A 69 22.00 14.53 7.30
C SER A 69 22.02 14.72 8.82
N VAL A 70 22.65 13.80 9.56
CA VAL A 70 23.61 14.10 10.65
C VAL A 70 24.31 12.81 11.10
N VAL A 71 25.24 12.33 10.25
CA VAL A 71 26.53 11.90 10.81
C VAL A 71 27.26 13.20 11.16
N ALA A 72 27.26 13.54 12.44
CA ALA A 72 28.10 14.57 13.04
C ALA A 72 28.68 13.97 14.33
#